data_AF-A0A2G2GNA5-F1
#
_entry.id   AF-A0A2G2GNA5-F1
#
_cell.length_a   1.000
_cell.length_b   1.000
_cell.length_c   1.000
_cell.angle_alpha   90.00
_cell.angle_beta   90.00
_cell.angle_gamma   90.00
#
_symmetry.space_group_name_H-M   'P 1'
#
loop_
_entity.id
_entity.type
_entity.pdbx_description
1 polymer ?
#
loop_
_entity_poly.entity_id
_entity_poly.type
_entity_poly.pdbx_seq_one_letter_code
_entity_poly.pdbx_strand_id
1 'polypeptide(L)'
;MSATQQAPDSILSDPIYKEILEQLRPHAGADSVFAPDTVITEDLGMDSLAIMDFLFDLEDALDLNIPEHRTAEVRTIRDLVAAIVLLQKES
;
A
#
# COMPACT_ATOMS: atom_id res chain seq x y z
N MET A 1 -18.51 -9.66 -22.73
CA MET A 1 -17.94 -10.46 -21.65
C MET A 1 -16.81 -9.63 -21.04
N SER A 2 -16.93 -9.37 -19.76
CA SER A 2 -16.18 -8.35 -19.02
C SER A 2 -14.76 -8.83 -18.72
N ALA A 3 -13.78 -8.21 -19.37
CA ALA A 3 -12.39 -8.26 -18.95
C ALA A 3 -11.92 -6.81 -18.81
N THR A 4 -12.32 -6.16 -17.71
CA THR A 4 -11.66 -4.95 -17.26
C THR A 4 -10.29 -5.36 -16.72
N GLN A 5 -9.38 -5.68 -17.64
CA GLN A 5 -7.96 -5.74 -17.36
C GLN A 5 -7.51 -4.27 -17.30
N GLN A 6 -7.74 -3.60 -16.17
CA GLN A 6 -7.11 -2.31 -15.93
C GLN A 6 -5.60 -2.55 -15.91
N ALA A 7 -4.92 -1.93 -16.86
CA ALA A 7 -3.51 -2.13 -17.13
C ALA A 7 -2.65 -1.87 -15.88
N PRO A 8 -1.64 -2.72 -15.59
CA PRO A 8 -0.77 -2.55 -14.43
C PRO A 8 0.00 -1.21 -14.43
N ASP A 9 0.15 -0.54 -15.59
CA ASP A 9 0.84 0.74 -15.74
C ASP A 9 0.13 1.94 -15.11
N SER A 10 -1.21 1.94 -14.96
CA SER A 10 -1.91 3.10 -14.40
C SER A 10 -1.69 3.30 -12.90
N ILE A 11 -1.38 2.21 -12.17
CA ILE A 11 -1.19 2.24 -10.71
C ILE A 11 0.12 2.96 -10.36
N LEU A 12 1.17 2.80 -11.17
CA LEU A 12 2.47 3.45 -10.95
C LEU A 12 2.40 4.99 -11.05
N SER A 13 1.42 5.51 -11.79
CA SER A 13 1.16 6.95 -11.90
C SER A 13 0.14 7.46 -10.89
N ASP A 14 -0.46 6.57 -10.09
CA ASP A 14 -1.49 6.91 -9.13
C ASP A 14 -0.89 7.75 -7.99
N PRO A 15 -1.50 8.90 -7.64
CA PRO A 15 -1.07 9.67 -6.47
C PRO A 15 -1.04 8.81 -5.19
N ILE A 16 -1.96 7.86 -5.04
CA ILE A 16 -2.02 6.95 -3.88
C ILE A 16 -0.77 6.07 -3.83
N TYR A 17 -0.33 5.54 -4.97
CA TYR A 17 0.89 4.73 -5.03
C TYR A 17 2.10 5.53 -4.58
N LYS A 18 2.25 6.77 -5.06
CA LYS A 18 3.36 7.64 -4.65
C LYS A 18 3.33 7.97 -3.16
N GLU A 19 2.16 8.29 -2.63
CA GLU A 19 2.00 8.58 -1.21
C GLU A 19 2.40 7.37 -0.35
N ILE A 20 1.91 6.18 -0.70
CA ILE A 20 2.29 4.92 -0.04
C ILE A 20 3.81 4.73 -0.05
N LEU A 21 4.48 5.02 -1.17
CA LEU A 21 5.94 4.90 -1.22
C LEU A 21 6.66 5.92 -0.33
N GLU A 22 6.18 7.16 -0.26
CA GLU A 22 6.75 8.18 0.63
C GLU A 22 6.57 7.79 2.10
N GLN A 23 5.41 7.23 2.46
CA GLN A 23 5.16 6.73 3.81
C GLN A 23 5.92 5.44 4.13
N LEU A 24 6.18 4.56 3.15
CA LEU A 24 6.94 3.32 3.37
C LEU A 24 8.44 3.57 3.57
N ARG A 25 9.01 4.59 2.92
CA ARG A 25 10.46 4.91 2.99
C ARG A 25 11.04 5.05 4.40
N PRO A 26 10.43 5.78 5.34
CA PRO A 26 10.98 5.91 6.70
C PRO A 26 10.96 4.60 7.49
N HIS A 27 10.05 3.68 7.16
CA HIS A 27 9.87 2.40 7.85
C HIS A 27 10.66 1.25 7.20
N ALA A 28 11.01 1.39 5.93
CA ALA A 28 11.79 0.42 5.16
C ALA A 28 13.30 0.72 5.18
N GLY A 29 14.10 -0.29 4.85
CA GLY A 29 15.54 -0.14 4.69
C GLY A 29 15.94 0.80 3.54
N ALA A 30 17.09 1.47 3.67
CA ALA A 30 17.61 2.40 2.67
C ALA A 30 17.87 1.75 1.29
N ASP A 31 18.09 0.44 1.26
CA ASP A 31 18.33 -0.35 0.03
C ASP A 31 17.06 -1.10 -0.45
N SER A 32 15.90 -0.82 0.16
CA SER A 32 14.66 -1.52 -0.18
C SER A 32 14.14 -1.16 -1.57
N VAL A 33 13.68 -2.18 -2.30
CA VAL A 33 13.12 -2.01 -3.65
C VAL A 33 11.61 -1.86 -3.55
N PHE A 34 11.10 -0.72 -4.01
CA PHE A 34 9.67 -0.43 -4.01
C PHE A 34 9.06 -0.68 -5.39
N ALA A 35 8.63 -1.91 -5.63
CA ALA A 35 7.90 -2.33 -6.81
C ALA A 35 6.47 -2.78 -6.42
N PRO A 36 5.50 -2.77 -7.35
CA PRO A 36 4.13 -3.17 -7.03
C PRO A 36 4.01 -4.59 -6.47
N ASP A 37 4.90 -5.48 -6.87
CA ASP A 37 5.00 -6.88 -6.45
C ASP A 37 5.87 -7.10 -5.21
N THR A 38 6.52 -6.05 -4.70
CA THR A 38 7.28 -6.08 -3.45
C THR A 38 6.37 -6.47 -2.28
N VAL A 39 6.80 -7.49 -1.54
CA VAL A 39 6.16 -7.97 -0.31
C VAL A 39 6.61 -7.11 0.87
N ILE A 40 5.68 -6.44 1.53
CA ILE A 40 5.99 -5.43 2.57
C ILE A 40 6.76 -6.05 3.74
N THR A 41 6.35 -7.23 4.21
CA THR A 41 6.99 -7.92 5.34
C THR A 41 8.34 -8.55 4.99
N GLU A 42 8.47 -9.11 3.78
CA GLU A 42 9.63 -9.93 3.40
C GLU A 42 10.70 -9.11 2.68
N ASP A 43 10.30 -8.29 1.70
CA ASP A 43 11.23 -7.55 0.85
C ASP A 43 11.62 -6.19 1.45
N LEU A 44 10.70 -5.53 2.17
CA LEU A 44 11.05 -4.28 2.87
C LEU A 44 11.63 -4.54 4.27
N GLY A 45 11.51 -5.78 4.77
CA GLY A 45 11.99 -6.17 6.10
C GLY A 45 11.22 -5.50 7.24
N MET A 46 9.98 -5.07 7.00
CA MET A 46 9.16 -4.42 8.02
C MET A 46 8.65 -5.46 9.02
N ASP A 47 8.87 -5.18 10.30
CA ASP A 47 8.30 -5.97 11.38
C ASP A 47 6.84 -5.56 11.65
N SER A 48 6.16 -6.30 12.53
CA SER A 48 4.76 -6.03 12.86
C SER A 48 4.53 -4.66 13.51
N LEU A 49 5.55 -4.09 14.15
CA LEU A 49 5.47 -2.76 14.78
C LEU A 49 5.59 -1.67 13.72
N ALA A 50 6.60 -1.76 12.85
CA ALA A 50 6.77 -0.86 11.71
C ALA A 50 5.56 -0.87 10.79
N ILE A 51 4.88 -2.02 10.62
CA ILE A 51 3.63 -2.09 9.86
C ILE A 51 2.50 -1.33 10.56
N MET A 52 2.37 -1.44 11.89
CA MET A 52 1.37 -0.67 12.63
C MET A 52 1.66 0.84 12.55
N ASP A 53 2.90 1.25 12.78
CA ASP A 53 3.30 2.66 12.69
C ASP A 53 3.07 3.21 11.29
N PHE A 54 3.46 2.47 10.25
CA PHE A 54 3.20 2.80 8.86
C PHE A 54 1.71 2.97 8.55
N LEU A 55 0.87 2.04 9.01
CA LEU A 55 -0.56 2.12 8.76
C LEU A 55 -1.18 3.36 9.42
N PHE A 56 -0.76 3.71 10.64
CA PHE A 56 -1.21 4.93 11.30
C PHE A 56 -0.79 6.20 10.53
N ASP A 57 0.47 6.28 10.09
CA ASP A 57 0.97 7.41 9.30
C ASP A 57 0.22 7.53 7.96
N LEU A 58 -0.07 6.39 7.33
CA LEU A 58 -0.78 6.34 6.05
C LEU A 58 -2.25 6.74 6.18
N GLU A 59 -2.92 6.31 7.25
CA GLU A 59 -4.29 6.70 7.58
C GLU A 59 -4.41 8.22 7.76
N ASP A 60 -3.48 8.84 8.49
CA ASP A 60 -3.43 10.30 8.68
C ASP A 60 -3.10 11.04 7.38
N ALA A 61 -2.14 10.54 6.59
CA ALA A 61 -1.73 11.16 5.33
C ALA A 61 -2.84 11.17 4.27
N LEU A 62 -3.67 10.13 4.25
CA LEU A 62 -4.73 9.96 3.25
C LEU A 62 -6.14 10.26 3.80
N ASP A 63 -6.25 10.71 5.05
CA ASP A 63 -7.51 10.99 5.78
C ASP A 63 -8.52 9.84 5.64
N LEU A 64 -8.04 8.61 5.86
CA LEU A 64 -8.83 7.39 5.73
C LEU A 64 -8.61 6.46 6.92
N ASN A 65 -9.53 5.52 7.10
CA ASN A 65 -9.47 4.54 8.20
C ASN A 65 -9.46 3.13 7.61
N ILE A 66 -8.32 2.44 7.66
CA ILE A 66 -8.15 1.10 7.11
C ILE A 66 -8.57 0.09 8.17
N PRO A 67 -9.62 -0.69 7.95
CA PRO A 67 -10.03 -1.68 8.92
C PRO A 67 -9.06 -2.88 8.96
N GLU A 68 -8.84 -3.45 10.14
CA GLU A 68 -7.87 -4.55 10.37
C GLU A 68 -8.08 -5.76 9.44
N HIS A 69 -9.33 -6.06 9.06
CA HIS A 69 -9.59 -7.17 8.15
C HIS A 69 -9.01 -6.96 6.75
N ARG A 70 -8.84 -5.71 6.30
CA ARG A 70 -8.21 -5.40 5.00
C ARG A 70 -6.69 -5.44 5.10
N THR A 71 -6.11 -4.99 6.21
CA THR A 71 -4.65 -5.01 6.39
C THR A 71 -4.12 -6.45 6.47
N ALA A 72 -4.91 -7.39 7.00
CA ALA A 72 -4.59 -8.81 7.02
C ALA A 72 -4.49 -9.46 5.62
N GLU A 73 -5.17 -8.89 4.62
CA GLU A 73 -5.14 -9.36 3.23
C GLU A 73 -4.04 -8.69 2.40
N VAL A 74 -3.51 -7.56 2.86
CA VAL A 74 -2.43 -6.83 2.19
C VAL A 74 -1.10 -7.56 2.38
N ARG A 75 -0.50 -7.98 1.26
CA ARG A 75 0.85 -8.58 1.25
C ARG A 75 1.84 -7.73 0.47
N THR A 76 1.41 -7.24 -0.68
CA THR A 76 2.24 -6.44 -1.58
C THR A 76 1.83 -4.97 -1.58
N ILE A 77 2.73 -4.10 -2.08
CA ILE A 77 2.42 -2.68 -2.28
C ILE A 77 1.19 -2.54 -3.21
N ARG A 78 1.06 -3.38 -4.24
CA ARG A 78 -0.12 -3.40 -5.12
C ARG A 78 -1.41 -3.70 -4.36
N ASP A 79 -1.39 -4.68 -3.46
CA ASP A 79 -2.58 -5.04 -2.68
C ASP A 79 -3.02 -3.89 -1.79
N LEU A 80 -2.06 -3.20 -1.18
CA LEU A 80 -2.33 -2.02 -0.36
C LEU A 80 -2.99 -0.90 -1.16
N VAL A 81 -2.44 -0.59 -2.34
CA VAL A 81 -3.00 0.43 -3.24
C VAL A 81 -4.42 0.05 -3.66
N ALA A 82 -4.63 -1.21 -4.04
CA ALA A 82 -5.95 -1.70 -4.43
C ALA A 82 -6.96 -1.60 -3.27
N ALA A 83 -6.55 -1.95 -2.05
CA ALA A 83 -7.38 -1.86 -0.85
C ALA A 83 -7.81 -0.41 -0.56
N ILE A 84 -6.88 0.54 -0.67
CA ILE A 84 -7.14 1.98 -0.46
C ILE A 84 -8.02 2.55 -1.56
N VAL A 85 -7.75 2.24 -2.83
CA VAL A 85 -8.59 2.67 -3.96
C VAL A 85 -10.02 2.14 -3.82
N LEU A 86 -10.18 0.91 -3.31
CA LEU A 86 -11.51 0.36 -3.01
C LEU A 86 -12.18 1.11 -1.86
N LEU A 87 -11.47 1.37 -0.76
CA LEU A 87 -11.99 2.13 0.39
C LEU A 87 -12.47 3.53 0.00
N GLN A 88 -11.70 4.26 -0.82
CA GLN A 88 -12.07 5.59 -1.31
C GLN A 88 -13.31 5.57 -2.22
N LYS A 89 -13.60 4.45 -2.89
CA LYS A 89 -14.80 4.30 -3.73
C LYS A 89 -16.05 3.95 -2.92
N GLU A 90 -15.87 3.36 -1.75
CA GLU A 90 -16.95 2.96 -0.85
C GLU A 90 -17.35 4.08 0.12
N SER A 91 -16.54 5.14 0.20
CA SER A 91 -16.78 6.38 0.97
C SER A 91 -17.45 7.45 0.11
#